data_AF-I4A742-F1
#
_entry.id   AF-I4A742-F1
#
_cell.length_a   1.000
_cell.length_b   1.000
_cell.length_c   1.000
_cell.angle_alpha   90.00
_cell.angle_beta   90.00
_cell.angle_gamma   90.00
#
_symmetry.space_group_name_H-M   'P 1'
#
loop_
_entity.id
_entity.type
_entity.pdbx_description
1 polymer ?
#
loop_
_entity_poly.entity_id
_entity_poly.type
_entity_poly.pdbx_seq_one_letter_code
_entity_poly.pdbx_strand_id
1 'polypeptide(L)' 'MIYKLCKQVIESGNYEYQSMLMKLDVYLLANRIKPEEYTELKSLMDAA' A
#
# COMPACT_ATOMS: atom_id res chain seq x y z
N MET A 1 -10.83 2.55 3.16
CA MET A 1 -11.16 2.05 1.80
C MET A 1 -9.92 1.87 0.95
N ILE A 2 -9.07 2.90 0.82
CA ILE A 2 -7.79 2.79 0.10
C ILE A 2 -6.91 1.66 0.65
N TYR A 3 -6.78 1.53 1.97
CA TYR A 3 -6.01 0.43 2.58
C TYR A 3 -6.48 -0.96 2.12
N LYS A 4 -7.79 -1.24 2.17
CA LYS A 4 -8.34 -2.52 1.67
C LYS A 4 -8.02 -2.74 0.20
N LEU A 5 -8.06 -1.70 -0.62
CA LEU A 5 -7.76 -1.79 -2.05
C LEU A 5 -6.28 -2.08 -2.28
N CYS A 6 -5.38 -1.41 -1.55
CA CYS A 6 -3.96 -1.71 -1.57
C CYS A 6 -3.69 -3.14 -1.12
N LYS A 7 -4.29 -3.56 0.00
CA LYS A 7 -4.15 -4.92 0.53
C LYS A 7 -4.59 -5.98 -0.48
N GLN A 8 -5.75 -5.81 -1.12
CA GLN A 8 -6.22 -6.75 -2.14
C GLN A 8 -5.30 -6.81 -3.36
N VAL A 9 -4.74 -5.67 -3.78
CA VAL A 9 -3.79 -5.65 -4.90
C VAL A 9 -2.48 -6.35 -4.52
N ILE A 10 -2.02 -6.18 -3.28
CA ILE A 10 -0.85 -6.86 -2.73
C ILE A 10 -1.08 -8.37 -2.67
N GLU A 11 -2.22 -8.80 -2.11
CA GLU A 11 -2.61 -10.21 -2.05
C GLU A 11 -2.82 -10.82 -3.44
N SER A 12 -3.25 -10.03 -4.43
CA SER A 12 -3.43 -10.48 -5.81
C SER A 12 -2.10 -10.69 -6.56
N GLY A 13 -0.97 -10.22 -6.03
CA GLY A 13 0.35 -10.33 -6.66
C GLY A 13 0.53 -9.58 -7.98
N ASN A 14 -0.52 -8.91 -8.48
CA ASN A 14 -0.52 -8.21 -9.76
C ASN A 14 -0.15 -6.74 -9.57
N TYR A 15 0.99 -6.49 -8.92
CA TYR A 15 1.48 -5.15 -8.65
C TYR A 15 2.99 -5.10 -8.72
N GLU A 16 3.53 -3.98 -9.20
CA GLU A 16 4.95 -3.69 -9.06
C GLU A 16 5.19 -2.95 -7.75
N TYR A 17 6.17 -3.44 -6.99
CA TYR A 17 6.55 -2.89 -5.69
C TYR A 17 6.71 -1.36 -5.74
N GLN A 18 7.44 -0.84 -6.74
CA GLN A 18 7.63 0.60 -6.90
C GLN A 18 6.34 1.36 -7.21
N SER A 19 5.51 0.87 -8.14
CA SER A 19 4.24 1.53 -8.48
C SER A 19 3.31 1.62 -7.26
N MET A 20 3.30 0.58 -6.45
CA MET A 20 2.43 0.51 -5.30
C MET A 20 2.94 1.37 -4.13
N LEU A 21 4.26 1.42 -3.91
CA LEU A 21 4.92 2.36 -3.00
C LEU A 21 4.60 3.81 -3.35
N MET A 22 4.73 4.16 -4.64
CA MET A 22 4.45 5.51 -5.12
C MET A 22 2.99 5.91 -4.88
N LYS A 23 2.05 4.98 -5.09
CA LYS A 23 0.63 5.19 -4.77
C LYS A 23 0.42 5.36 -3.26
N LEU A 24 1.05 4.51 -2.44
CA LEU A 24 1.00 4.58 -0.98
C LEU A 24 1.52 5.91 -0.45
N ASP A 25 2.64 6.41 -0.98
CA ASP A 25 3.19 7.73 -0.62
C ASP A 25 2.21 8.86 -0.99
N VAL A 26 1.59 8.81 -2.18
CA VAL A 26 0.56 9.78 -2.57
C VAL A 26 -0.67 9.71 -1.65
N TYR A 27 -1.11 8.52 -1.25
CA TYR A 27 -2.23 8.35 -0.34
C TYR A 27 -1.91 8.85 1.07
N LEU A 28 -0.68 8.65 1.55
CA LEU A 28 -0.20 9.16 2.82
C LEU A 28 -0.14 10.70 2.78
N LEU A 29 0.45 11.26 1.72
CA LEU A 29 0.51 12.72 1.47
C LEU A 29 -0.88 13.34 1.38
N ALA A 30 -1.85 12.62 0.80
CA ALA A 30 -3.24 13.06 0.71
C ALA A 30 -4.05 12.83 2.00
N ASN A 31 -3.43 12.38 3.10
CA ASN A 31 -4.10 11.99 4.35
C ASN A 31 -5.25 10.97 4.14
N ARG A 32 -5.16 10.15 3.09
CA ARG A 32 -6.14 9.09 2.76
C ARG A 32 -5.93 7.82 3.58
N ILE A 33 -4.70 7.64 4.08
CA ILE A 33 -4.26 6.54 4.94
C ILE A 33 -3.38 7.07 6.06
N LYS A 34 -3.29 6.34 7.17
CA LYS A 34 -2.41 6.67 8.28
C LYS A 34 -1.00 6.11 8.07
N PRO A 35 0.01 6.66 8.74
CA PRO A 35 1.38 6.11 8.70
C PRO A 35 1.44 4.64 9.16
N GLU A 36 0.59 4.26 10.11
CA GLU A 36 0.45 2.90 10.63
C GLU A 36 0.01 1.93 9.53
N GLU A 37 -1.06 2.28 8.80
CA GLU A 37 -1.59 1.48 7.69
C GLU A 37 -0.62 1.43 6.50
N TYR A 38 0.13 2.51 6.25
CA TYR A 38 1.20 2.52 5.26
C TYR A 38 2.29 1.50 5.61
N THR A 39 2.71 1.47 6.87
CA THR A 39 3.78 0.58 7.35
C THR A 39 3.36 -0.88 7.31
N GLU A 40 2.09 -1.18 7.63
CA GLU A 40 1.51 -2.52 7.46
C GLU A 40 1.50 -2.97 6.00
N LEU A 41 0.98 -2.13 5.09
CA LEU A 41 0.93 -2.46 3.66
C LEU A 41 2.33 -2.65 3.09
N LYS A 42 3.28 -1.80 3.48
CA LYS A 42 4.67 -1.92 3.04
C LYS A 42 5.32 -3.19 3.59
N SER A 43 5.05 -3.57 4.84
CA SER A 43 5.53 -4.85 5.40
C SER A 43 4.92 -6.05 4.69
N LEU A 44 3.63 -5.99 4.33
CA LEU A 44 2.98 -7.04 3.54
C LEU A 44 3.60 -7.18 2.14
N MET A 45 4.01 -6.06 1.53
CA MET A 45 4.71 -6.06 0.25
C MET A 45 6.15 -6.59 0.34
N ASP A 46 6.85 -6.30 1.43
CA ASP A 46 8.23 -6.77 1.65
C ASP A 46 8.28 -8.27 1.99
N ALA A 47 7.19 -8.80 2.57
CA ALA A 47 7.05 -10.20 2.96
C ALA A 47 6.50 -11.11 1.83
N ALA A 48 6.06 -10.54 0.70
CA ALA A 48 5.48 -11.25 -0.44
C ALA A 48 6.50 -11.41 -1.57
#